data_AF-A0A951CA90-F1
#
_entry.id   AF-A0A951CA90-F1
#
_cell.length_a   1.000
_cell.length_b   1.000
_cell.length_c   1.000
_cell.angle_alpha   90.00
_cell.angle_beta   90.00
_cell.angle_gamma   90.00
#
_symmetry.space_group_name_H-M   'P 1'
#
loop_
_entity.id
_entity.type
_entity.pdbx_description
1 polymer ?
#
loop_
_entity_poly.entity_id
_entity_poly.type
_entity_poly.pdbx_seq_one_letter_code
_entity_poly.pdbx_strand_id
1 'polypeptide(L)'
;MARTPNPLRPLAVAAACAVLLTAGCGHSSKKKTGATGRSTTSTTSSIDLTSTSVTLVPATTAPPSSGQTVKLGDKDSGKTVPAHPGDAIVLTLTDCFSCGYRWNITTAPDANVVAHRSTQDTQANNPPGQVGGSGTRVFTFQAVRAGTTHVVLGYFPPAKGAAAESTYELTFTVA
;
A
#
# COMPACT_ATOMS: atom_id res chain seq x y z
N MET A 1 22.33 2.03 -49.44
CA MET A 1 21.25 1.49 -48.59
C MET A 1 20.84 2.59 -47.63
N ALA A 2 19.73 3.25 -47.92
CA ALA A 2 19.28 4.46 -47.23
C ALA A 2 18.72 4.13 -45.85
N ARG A 3 19.16 4.86 -44.82
CA ARG A 3 18.56 4.85 -43.47
C ARG A 3 17.30 5.73 -43.51
N THR A 4 16.15 5.09 -43.38
CA THR A 4 14.87 5.77 -43.16
C THR A 4 14.86 6.42 -41.77
N PRO A 5 14.50 7.70 -41.62
CA PRO A 5 14.27 8.30 -40.31
C PRO A 5 12.90 7.87 -39.75
N ASN A 6 12.92 7.45 -38.49
CA ASN A 6 11.76 7.10 -37.68
C ASN A 6 10.95 8.37 -37.33
N PRO A 7 9.65 8.48 -37.66
CA PRO A 7 8.86 9.63 -37.27
C PRO A 7 8.50 9.59 -35.77
N LEU A 8 8.73 10.74 -35.14
CA LEU A 8 8.50 11.10 -33.75
C LEU A 8 7.08 10.77 -33.28
N ARG A 9 6.98 10.23 -32.06
CA ARG A 9 5.74 10.07 -31.30
C ARG A 9 5.11 11.43 -30.96
N PRO A 10 3.81 11.64 -31.15
CA PRO A 10 3.11 12.71 -30.47
C PRO A 10 2.75 12.29 -29.02
N LEU A 11 3.30 13.03 -28.06
CA LEU A 11 2.78 13.17 -26.71
C LEU A 11 1.37 13.76 -26.79
N ALA A 12 0.37 13.02 -26.31
CA ALA A 12 -0.96 13.56 -26.04
C ALA A 12 -1.25 13.43 -24.54
N VAL A 13 -0.91 14.49 -23.82
CA VAL A 13 -1.37 14.77 -22.45
C VAL A 13 -2.60 15.67 -22.61
N ALA A 14 -3.77 15.20 -22.19
CA ALA A 14 -4.92 16.05 -21.90
C ALA A 14 -5.91 15.29 -21.02
N ALA A 15 -5.71 15.36 -19.69
CA ALA A 15 -6.76 15.07 -18.73
C ALA A 15 -7.08 16.39 -18.01
N ALA A 16 -8.14 17.05 -18.47
CA ALA A 16 -8.68 18.24 -17.83
C ALA A 16 -9.50 17.80 -16.60
N CYS A 17 -9.04 18.18 -15.41
CA CYS A 17 -9.83 18.10 -14.17
C CYS A 17 -10.97 19.12 -14.22
N ALA A 18 -12.21 18.63 -14.35
CA ALA A 18 -13.39 19.43 -14.04
C ALA A 18 -13.68 19.34 -12.53
N VAL A 19 -13.43 20.45 -11.82
CA VAL A 19 -13.84 20.63 -10.43
C VAL A 19 -15.28 21.14 -10.44
N LEU A 20 -16.23 20.30 -10.03
CA LEU A 20 -17.60 20.73 -9.73
C LEU A 20 -17.72 20.97 -8.22
N LEU A 21 -17.90 22.24 -7.86
CA LEU A 21 -18.19 22.73 -6.52
C LEU A 21 -19.58 22.24 -6.08
N THR A 22 -19.64 21.39 -5.07
CA THR A 22 -20.90 21.06 -4.38
C THR A 22 -21.19 22.14 -3.34
N ALA A 23 -22.33 22.82 -3.52
CA ALA A 23 -22.89 23.75 -2.56
C ALA A 23 -23.41 22.99 -1.33
N GLY A 24 -22.84 23.27 -0.15
CA GLY A 24 -23.33 22.77 1.13
C GLY A 24 -24.39 23.70 1.73
N CYS A 25 -25.61 23.20 1.89
CA CYS A 25 -26.62 23.76 2.79
C CYS A 25 -26.65 22.90 4.06
N GLY A 26 -26.12 23.41 5.16
CA GLY A 26 -26.14 22.77 6.49
C GLY A 26 -26.76 23.70 7.52
N HIS A 27 -27.97 23.37 7.96
CA HIS A 27 -28.87 24.19 8.77
C HIS A 27 -28.50 24.14 10.27
N SER A 28 -28.61 25.32 10.91
CA SER A 28 -28.69 25.64 12.35
C SER A 28 -28.89 24.51 13.38
N SER A 29 -28.17 24.62 14.50
CA SER A 29 -28.80 24.63 15.84
C SER A 29 -27.93 25.27 16.95
N LYS A 30 -28.60 26.12 17.73
CA LYS A 30 -28.13 26.92 18.87
C LYS A 30 -28.01 26.11 20.17
N LYS A 31 -27.15 26.59 21.08
CA LYS A 31 -27.29 26.72 22.57
C LYS A 31 -25.97 26.33 23.25
N LYS A 32 -25.53 26.92 24.36
CA LYS A 32 -25.82 28.15 25.11
C LYS A 32 -24.70 28.19 26.18
N THR A 33 -24.05 29.35 26.35
CA THR A 33 -23.54 29.93 27.61
C THR A 33 -23.13 28.99 28.75
N GLY A 34 -21.82 29.00 29.05
CA GLY A 34 -21.28 28.55 30.33
C GLY A 34 -21.10 29.70 31.34
N ALA A 35 -20.94 29.26 32.60
CA ALA A 35 -20.41 29.93 33.79
C ALA A 35 -21.32 30.91 34.56
N THR A 36 -21.69 30.55 35.82
CA THR A 36 -21.01 31.02 37.06
C THR A 36 -21.93 30.84 38.30
N GLY A 37 -21.37 30.30 39.41
CA GLY A 37 -21.85 30.45 40.80
C GLY A 37 -22.72 29.31 41.35
N ARG A 38 -22.81 29.01 42.64
CA ARG A 38 -21.99 29.20 43.86
C ARG A 38 -22.72 28.41 44.97
N SER A 39 -21.97 27.68 45.80
CA SER A 39 -22.23 27.26 47.20
C SER A 39 -23.50 26.48 47.63
N THR A 40 -23.21 25.33 48.27
CA THR A 40 -23.77 24.78 49.54
C THR A 40 -25.27 24.54 49.67
N THR A 41 -25.67 23.30 49.98
CA THR A 41 -26.07 22.86 51.34
C THR A 41 -26.25 21.34 51.37
N SER A 42 -25.76 20.73 52.45
CA SER A 42 -25.76 19.32 52.78
C SER A 42 -27.17 18.72 52.88
N THR A 43 -27.37 17.55 52.28
CA THR A 43 -28.44 16.63 52.69
C THR A 43 -27.90 15.21 52.69
N THR A 44 -27.73 14.70 53.90
CA THR A 44 -27.52 13.30 54.27
C THR A 44 -28.57 12.42 53.60
N SER A 45 -28.16 11.41 52.83
CA SER A 45 -29.00 10.23 52.52
C SER A 45 -28.13 9.06 52.05
N SER A 46 -27.94 8.13 52.99
CA SER A 46 -28.02 6.68 52.83
C SER A 46 -27.30 6.01 51.64
N ILE A 47 -26.22 5.34 52.01
CA ILE A 47 -25.66 4.11 51.44
C ILE A 47 -26.65 3.26 50.63
N ASP A 48 -26.30 2.99 49.37
CA ASP A 48 -26.67 1.74 48.70
C ASP A 48 -25.44 1.25 47.90
N LEU A 49 -24.70 0.34 48.53
CA LEU A 49 -23.58 -0.38 47.94
C LEU A 49 -24.14 -1.47 47.03
N THR A 50 -24.56 -1.11 45.82
CA THR A 50 -24.78 -2.11 44.77
C THR A 50 -23.44 -2.42 44.09
N SER A 51 -22.74 -3.38 44.69
CA SER A 51 -21.57 -4.05 44.11
C SER A 51 -21.98 -4.79 42.85
N THR A 52 -22.04 -4.10 41.72
CA THR A 52 -22.16 -4.72 40.40
C THR A 52 -20.82 -5.34 40.04
N SER A 53 -20.71 -6.65 40.27
CA SER A 53 -19.62 -7.48 39.77
C SER A 53 -19.56 -7.37 38.24
N VAL A 54 -18.57 -6.64 37.74
CA VAL A 54 -18.24 -6.59 36.32
C VAL A 54 -17.64 -7.94 35.94
N THR A 55 -18.41 -8.76 35.22
CA THR A 55 -17.93 -10.02 34.66
C THR A 55 -16.96 -9.71 33.53
N LEU A 56 -15.66 -9.82 33.80
CA LEU A 56 -14.60 -9.78 32.79
C LEU A 56 -14.81 -10.96 31.84
N VAL A 57 -15.38 -10.69 30.66
CA VAL A 57 -15.35 -11.66 29.57
C VAL A 57 -13.89 -11.83 29.13
N PRO A 58 -13.33 -13.06 29.11
CA PRO A 58 -12.03 -13.28 28.53
C PRO A 58 -12.14 -12.93 27.04
N ALA A 59 -11.43 -11.89 26.60
CA ALA A 59 -11.17 -11.68 25.19
C ALA A 59 -10.37 -12.89 24.71
N THR A 60 -11.03 -13.82 24.04
CA THR A 60 -10.36 -14.87 23.28
C THR A 60 -9.59 -14.18 22.17
N THR A 61 -8.35 -13.81 22.46
CA THR A 61 -7.37 -13.40 21.46
C THR A 61 -7.09 -14.64 20.63
N ALA A 62 -7.86 -14.81 19.55
CA ALA A 62 -7.52 -15.79 18.52
C ALA A 62 -6.07 -15.51 18.10
N PRO A 63 -5.22 -16.55 17.99
CA PRO A 63 -3.89 -16.36 17.42
C PRO A 63 -4.03 -15.71 16.04
N PRO A 64 -3.11 -14.82 15.64
CA PRO A 64 -3.16 -14.22 14.31
C PRO A 64 -3.23 -15.37 13.30
N SER A 65 -4.33 -15.41 12.54
CA SER A 65 -4.50 -16.35 11.43
C SER A 65 -3.24 -16.27 10.58
N SER A 66 -2.58 -17.41 10.35
CA SER A 66 -1.42 -17.47 9.47
C SER A 66 -1.86 -16.99 8.09
N GLY A 67 -1.48 -15.77 7.73
CA GLY A 67 -1.89 -15.15 6.48
C GLY A 67 -1.47 -15.98 5.27
N GLN A 68 -2.20 -15.80 4.18
CA GLN A 68 -1.95 -16.49 2.92
C GLN A 68 -0.81 -15.82 2.15
N THR A 69 -0.29 -16.50 1.13
CA THR A 69 0.67 -15.92 0.19
C THR A 69 0.01 -15.58 -1.14
N VAL A 70 -0.07 -14.29 -1.47
CA VAL A 70 -0.49 -13.79 -2.78
C VAL A 70 0.74 -13.69 -3.69
N LYS A 71 0.71 -14.38 -4.83
CA LYS A 71 1.81 -14.38 -5.81
C LYS A 71 1.44 -13.54 -7.03
N LEU A 72 2.33 -12.62 -7.40
CA LEU A 72 2.17 -11.71 -8.54
C LEU A 72 3.40 -11.80 -9.44
N GLY A 73 3.21 -11.58 -10.74
CA GLY A 73 4.27 -11.57 -11.73
C GLY A 73 4.10 -10.50 -12.81
N ASP A 74 4.90 -10.59 -13.87
CA ASP A 74 5.00 -9.57 -14.94
C ASP A 74 3.64 -9.18 -15.55
N LYS A 75 2.67 -10.10 -15.54
CA LYS A 75 1.34 -9.96 -16.16
C LYS A 75 0.32 -9.27 -15.26
N ASP A 76 0.68 -9.00 -14.00
CA ASP A 76 -0.23 -8.47 -12.98
C ASP A 76 -0.14 -6.93 -12.85
N SER A 77 0.64 -6.26 -13.68
CA SER A 77 0.71 -4.79 -13.70
C SER A 77 -0.66 -4.17 -13.96
N GLY A 78 -0.94 -3.07 -13.26
CA GLY A 78 -2.20 -2.32 -13.30
C GLY A 78 -3.33 -2.94 -12.49
N LYS A 79 -3.12 -4.10 -11.84
CA LYS A 79 -4.20 -4.79 -11.11
C LYS A 79 -4.47 -4.18 -9.73
N THR A 80 -5.71 -4.34 -9.28
CA THR A 80 -6.07 -4.23 -7.87
C THR A 80 -6.01 -5.61 -7.23
N VAL A 81 -5.23 -5.73 -6.16
CA VAL A 81 -4.93 -6.98 -5.47
C VAL A 81 -5.62 -6.96 -4.11
N PRO A 82 -6.66 -7.78 -3.91
CA PRO A 82 -7.27 -7.94 -2.59
C PRO A 82 -6.35 -8.75 -1.67
N ALA A 83 -6.29 -8.38 -0.39
CA ALA A 83 -5.54 -9.09 0.64
C ALA A 83 -6.22 -8.92 2.01
N HIS A 84 -5.82 -9.73 2.99
CA HIS A 84 -6.24 -9.60 4.38
C HIS A 84 -5.03 -9.25 5.26
N PRO A 85 -5.24 -8.59 6.42
CA PRO A 85 -4.16 -8.38 7.39
C PRO A 85 -3.43 -9.69 7.73
N GLY A 86 -2.10 -9.68 7.63
CA GLY A 86 -1.26 -10.86 7.83
C GLY A 86 -0.86 -11.59 6.54
N ASP A 87 -1.47 -11.30 5.39
CA ASP A 87 -1.06 -11.90 4.12
C ASP A 87 0.33 -11.43 3.69
N ALA A 88 1.11 -12.37 3.14
CA ALA A 88 2.36 -12.09 2.45
C ALA A 88 2.07 -11.89 0.95
N ILE A 89 2.61 -10.84 0.36
CA ILE A 89 2.46 -10.56 -1.06
C ILE A 89 3.85 -10.65 -1.69
N VAL A 90 4.01 -11.57 -2.64
CA VAL A 90 5.28 -11.86 -3.31
C VAL A 90 5.15 -11.48 -4.78
N LEU A 91 5.79 -10.37 -5.16
CA LEU A 91 5.87 -9.90 -6.53
C LEU A 91 7.19 -10.37 -7.15
N THR A 92 7.12 -11.14 -8.22
CA THR A 92 8.30 -11.66 -8.95
C THR A 92 8.34 -11.07 -10.35
N LEU A 93 9.30 -10.17 -10.60
CA LEU A 93 9.46 -9.53 -11.91
C LEU A 93 10.68 -10.11 -12.63
N THR A 94 10.55 -10.31 -13.93
CA THR A 94 11.70 -10.67 -14.77
C THR A 94 12.69 -9.51 -14.82
N ASP A 95 13.97 -9.82 -14.67
CA ASP A 95 15.06 -8.83 -14.66
C ASP A 95 16.24 -9.32 -15.51
N CYS A 96 16.90 -8.43 -16.26
CA CYS A 96 18.14 -8.75 -16.96
C CYS A 96 19.35 -8.25 -16.16
N PHE A 97 19.77 -9.04 -15.17
CA PHE A 97 20.91 -8.70 -14.33
C PHE A 97 22.22 -8.54 -15.12
N SER A 98 22.45 -9.35 -16.15
CA SER A 98 23.63 -9.21 -17.02
C SER A 98 23.60 -7.98 -17.92
N CYS A 99 22.41 -7.37 -18.14
CA CYS A 99 22.26 -6.14 -18.91
C CYS A 99 22.46 -4.88 -18.05
N GLY A 100 22.60 -5.02 -16.72
CA GLY A 100 22.71 -3.92 -15.78
C GLY A 100 21.39 -3.19 -15.49
N TYR A 101 20.27 -3.72 -15.98
CA TYR A 101 18.95 -3.19 -15.67
C TYR A 101 18.49 -3.64 -14.28
N ARG A 102 17.62 -2.83 -13.66
CA ARG A 102 17.09 -3.10 -12.31
C ARG A 102 15.67 -2.57 -12.15
N TRP A 103 14.81 -3.35 -11.48
CA TRP A 103 13.56 -2.84 -10.93
C TRP A 103 13.76 -2.14 -9.57
N ASN A 104 13.19 -0.96 -9.38
CA ASN A 104 13.19 -0.24 -8.10
C ASN A 104 11.80 0.32 -7.79
N ILE A 105 11.44 0.37 -6.50
CA ILE A 105 10.21 1.04 -6.04
C ILE A 105 10.38 2.54 -6.24
N THR A 106 9.52 3.14 -7.05
CA THR A 106 9.46 4.59 -7.30
C THR A 106 8.38 5.26 -6.47
N THR A 107 7.30 4.54 -6.18
CA THR A 107 6.25 4.94 -5.24
C THR A 107 6.04 3.82 -4.24
N ALA A 108 6.40 4.07 -2.97
CA ALA A 108 6.23 3.11 -1.90
C ALA A 108 4.77 3.06 -1.42
N PRO A 109 4.29 1.89 -0.95
CA PRO A 109 2.97 1.82 -0.31
C PRO A 109 2.97 2.57 1.02
N ASP A 110 1.77 2.89 1.51
CA ASP A 110 1.56 3.23 2.91
C ASP A 110 1.88 2.01 3.76
N ALA A 111 2.96 2.11 4.54
CA ALA A 111 3.47 1.05 5.38
C ALA A 111 2.50 0.60 6.49
N ASN A 112 1.49 1.42 6.82
CA ASN A 112 0.44 1.03 7.76
C ASN A 112 -0.60 0.10 7.15
N VAL A 113 -0.75 0.13 5.82
CA VAL A 113 -1.68 -0.72 5.05
C VAL A 113 -0.92 -1.93 4.50
N VAL A 114 0.17 -1.69 3.76
CA VAL A 114 1.06 -2.71 3.21
C VAL A 114 2.51 -2.31 3.43
N ALA A 115 3.26 -3.11 4.18
CA ALA A 115 4.67 -2.85 4.46
C ALA A 115 5.57 -3.62 3.49
N HIS A 116 6.52 -2.94 2.84
CA HIS A 116 7.62 -3.59 2.14
C HIS A 116 8.56 -4.29 3.15
N ARG A 117 8.88 -5.55 2.91
CA ARG A 117 9.70 -6.40 3.80
C ARG A 117 11.08 -6.66 3.24
N SER A 118 11.18 -7.01 1.96
CA SER A 118 12.47 -7.34 1.34
C SER A 118 12.43 -7.23 -0.18
N THR A 119 13.60 -6.97 -0.75
CA THR A 119 13.86 -7.14 -2.18
C THR A 119 15.02 -8.11 -2.35
N GLN A 120 14.87 -9.11 -3.21
CA GLN A 120 15.85 -10.17 -3.44
C GLN A 120 16.05 -10.39 -4.93
N ASP A 121 17.27 -10.70 -5.33
CA ASP A 121 17.59 -11.07 -6.71
C ASP A 121 17.74 -12.59 -6.78
N THR A 122 17.02 -13.22 -7.70
CA THR A 122 17.10 -14.66 -7.96
C THR A 122 17.63 -14.85 -9.38
N GLN A 123 18.85 -15.34 -9.51
CA GLN A 123 19.43 -15.62 -10.83
C GLN A 123 18.80 -16.91 -11.40
N ALA A 124 18.60 -16.98 -12.72
CA ALA A 124 18.22 -18.23 -13.33
C ALA A 124 19.32 -19.29 -13.08
N ASN A 125 18.91 -20.54 -12.88
CA ASN A 125 19.84 -21.66 -12.83
C ASN A 125 20.47 -21.86 -14.21
N ASN A 126 21.62 -21.24 -14.41
CA ASN A 126 22.44 -21.46 -15.59
C ASN A 126 23.23 -22.78 -15.44
N PRO A 127 23.40 -23.55 -16.53
CA PRO A 127 24.33 -24.67 -16.55
C PRO A 127 25.76 -24.25 -16.14
N PRO A 128 26.55 -25.17 -15.55
CA PRO A 128 27.95 -24.89 -15.22
C PRO A 128 28.74 -24.37 -16.43
N GLY A 129 29.49 -23.27 -16.24
CA GLY A 129 30.28 -22.64 -17.29
C GLY A 129 29.56 -21.57 -18.12
N GLN A 130 28.26 -21.34 -17.89
CA GLN A 130 27.51 -20.29 -18.58
C GLN A 130 27.38 -19.02 -17.71
N VAL A 131 28.09 -17.97 -18.11
CA VAL A 131 27.99 -16.62 -17.53
C VAL A 131 27.03 -15.76 -18.34
N GLY A 132 26.32 -14.86 -17.66
CA GLY A 132 25.23 -14.08 -18.26
C GLY A 132 23.92 -14.86 -18.23
N GLY A 133 22.89 -14.25 -17.66
CA GLY A 133 21.57 -14.86 -17.51
C GLY A 133 20.56 -13.82 -17.08
N SER A 134 19.32 -14.00 -17.52
CA SER A 134 18.19 -13.33 -16.90
C SER A 134 17.96 -13.92 -15.50
N GLY A 135 17.27 -13.16 -14.66
CA GLY A 135 16.81 -13.62 -13.36
C GLY A 135 15.45 -13.01 -13.07
N THR A 136 15.08 -13.07 -11.81
CA THR A 136 13.93 -12.36 -11.29
C THR A 136 14.32 -11.52 -10.10
N ARG A 137 13.67 -10.37 -9.98
CA ARG A 137 13.72 -9.53 -8.80
C ARG A 137 12.42 -9.71 -8.03
N VAL A 138 12.55 -10.15 -6.80
CA VAL A 138 11.45 -10.52 -5.92
C VAL A 138 11.26 -9.43 -4.88
N PHE A 139 10.05 -8.87 -4.81
CA PHE A 139 9.63 -7.93 -3.78
C PHE A 139 8.64 -8.61 -2.86
N THR A 140 8.92 -8.60 -1.57
CA THR A 140 8.01 -9.14 -0.55
C THR A 140 7.38 -8.00 0.22
N PHE A 141 6.06 -8.02 0.29
CA PHE A 141 5.26 -7.11 1.10
C PHE A 141 4.42 -7.89 2.10
N GLN A 142 3.98 -7.21 3.14
CA GLN A 142 3.09 -7.73 4.17
C GLN A 142 1.85 -6.84 4.25
N ALA A 143 0.66 -7.40 4.11
CA ALA A 143 -0.57 -6.69 4.46
C ALA A 143 -0.64 -6.52 5.97
N VAL A 144 -0.79 -5.29 6.45
CA VAL A 144 -0.67 -4.93 7.87
C VAL A 144 -2.04 -4.61 8.47
N ARG A 145 -2.80 -3.72 7.84
CA ARG A 145 -4.13 -3.29 8.29
C ARG A 145 -5.02 -2.97 7.09
N ALA A 146 -6.32 -2.95 7.33
CA ALA A 146 -7.31 -2.57 6.33
C ALA A 146 -7.04 -1.17 5.75
N GLY A 147 -7.26 -1.02 4.45
CA GLY A 147 -7.02 0.21 3.71
C GLY A 147 -6.66 -0.06 2.25
N THR A 148 -6.42 1.01 1.50
CA THR A 148 -6.00 0.93 0.09
C THR A 148 -4.70 1.69 -0.09
N THR A 149 -3.76 1.11 -0.84
CA THR A 149 -2.49 1.76 -1.15
C THR A 149 -1.97 1.41 -2.53
N HIS A 150 -1.12 2.27 -3.09
CA HIS A 150 -0.59 2.13 -4.44
C HIS A 150 0.92 1.93 -4.39
N VAL A 151 1.41 1.06 -5.27
CA VAL A 151 2.85 0.81 -5.45
C VAL A 151 3.19 0.97 -6.92
N VAL A 152 4.27 1.70 -7.18
CA VAL A 152 4.84 1.84 -8.52
C VAL A 152 6.31 1.42 -8.47
N LEU A 153 6.71 0.60 -9.42
CA LEU A 153 8.09 0.24 -9.68
C LEU A 153 8.51 0.77 -11.03
N GLY A 154 9.77 1.19 -11.15
CA GLY A 154 10.41 1.57 -12.40
C GLY A 154 11.51 0.58 -12.78
N TYR A 155 11.62 0.28 -14.06
CA TYR A 155 12.71 -0.51 -14.64
C TYR A 155 13.76 0.43 -15.24
N PHE A 156 14.93 0.48 -14.63
CA PHE A 156 15.97 1.46 -14.96
C PHE A 156 17.13 0.81 -15.70
N PRO A 157 17.67 1.46 -16.75
CA PRO A 157 18.92 1.04 -17.37
C PRO A 157 20.12 1.37 -16.47
N PRO A 158 21.31 0.79 -16.72
CA PRO A 158 22.50 1.01 -15.90
C PRO A 158 23.06 2.45 -15.96
N ALA A 159 22.62 3.24 -16.94
CA ALA A 159 23.08 4.61 -17.11
C ALA A 159 22.65 5.50 -15.93
N LYS A 160 23.61 6.22 -15.33
CA LYS A 160 23.36 7.10 -14.20
C LYS A 160 22.33 8.19 -14.56
N GLY A 161 21.29 8.33 -13.75
CA GLY A 161 20.26 9.36 -13.92
C GLY A 161 19.30 9.10 -15.08
N ALA A 162 19.31 7.89 -15.65
CA ALA A 162 18.33 7.52 -16.66
C ALA A 162 16.91 7.45 -16.07
N ALA A 163 15.93 7.79 -16.89
CA ALA A 163 14.53 7.57 -16.57
C ALA A 163 14.20 6.06 -16.61
N ALA A 164 13.10 5.68 -15.95
CA ALA A 164 12.58 4.34 -16.08
C ALA A 164 12.11 4.11 -17.53
N GLU A 165 12.54 3.00 -18.13
CA GLU A 165 12.09 2.58 -19.47
C GLU A 165 10.73 1.88 -19.42
N SER A 166 10.35 1.37 -18.25
CA SER A 166 9.06 0.72 -18.02
C SER A 166 8.61 0.94 -16.58
N THR A 167 7.30 0.91 -16.36
CA THR A 167 6.69 1.00 -15.04
C THR A 167 5.83 -0.23 -14.76
N TYR A 168 5.72 -0.58 -13.49
CA TYR A 168 4.86 -1.63 -12.99
C TYR A 168 4.02 -1.09 -11.84
N GLU A 169 2.71 -1.22 -11.92
CA GLU A 169 1.79 -0.58 -11.00
C GLU A 169 0.89 -1.60 -10.31
N LEU A 170 0.64 -1.43 -9.02
CA LEU A 170 -0.32 -2.22 -8.26
C LEU A 170 -1.12 -1.33 -7.34
N THR A 171 -2.38 -1.71 -7.13
CA THR A 171 -3.21 -1.21 -6.04
C THR A 171 -3.48 -2.35 -5.09
N PHE A 172 -3.20 -2.19 -3.81
CA PHE A 172 -3.57 -3.16 -2.77
C PHE A 172 -4.82 -2.68 -2.06
N THR A 173 -5.78 -3.57 -1.88
CA THR A 173 -6.95 -3.34 -1.02
C THR A 173 -6.95 -4.40 0.06
N VAL A 174 -6.73 -3.95 1.30
CA VAL A 174 -6.72 -4.80 2.50
C VAL A 174 -8.05 -4.65 3.22
N ALA A 175 -8.74 -5.75 3.49
CA ALA A 175 -10.03 -5.77 4.18
C ALA A 175 -10.05 -6.81 5.30
#